data_AF-A0A7X9QCK6-F1
#
_entry.id   AF-A0A7X9QCK6-F1
#
_cell.length_a   1.000
_cell.length_b   1.000
_cell.length_c   1.000
_cell.angle_alpha   90.00
_cell.angle_beta   90.00
_cell.angle_gamma   90.00
#
_symmetry.space_group_name_H-M   'P 1'
#
loop_
_entity.id
_entity.type
_entity.pdbx_description
1 polymer ?
#
loop_
_entity_poly.entity_id
_entity_poly.type
_entity_poly.pdbx_seq_one_letter_code
_entity_poly.pdbx_strand_id
1 'polypeptide(L)'
;MTGDNHHQEVPMITRARLAAHAAWLSTSGREGERLSLPGAELGGLSLPGAELSHAVLTGARLAGCDLSGANLTRAELTGADLTGARLHRADLTEAELAHAVLSRADLTGADLYRAFAWRSSLDDADLTGGCLVKADLTHAGLHRTMLRRADCTRADFYGSELAGADLTRANLSGVSVMTADLTGAVLTEADAPGLAIDGSRFAVDAVGGLVGSISPFDGTVTIVGDGAARAVTLTELLDVLTRRGARVTTWTPGVRPADPPPWRWAPTAAD
;
A
#
# COMPACT_ATOMS: atom_id res chain seq x y z
N MET A 1 -2.99 32.15 4.41
CA MET A 1 -4.41 31.77 4.54
C MET A 1 -4.42 30.47 5.34
N THR A 2 -4.87 30.55 6.58
CA THR A 2 -4.88 29.47 7.56
C THR A 2 -5.91 28.41 7.14
N GLY A 3 -5.45 27.18 6.91
CA GLY A 3 -6.32 26.04 6.60
C GLY A 3 -7.15 25.69 7.84
N ASP A 4 -8.43 25.99 7.75
CA ASP A 4 -9.44 25.70 8.76
C ASP A 4 -9.64 24.18 8.86
N ASN A 5 -8.97 23.54 9.83
CA ASN A 5 -9.28 22.17 10.24
C ASN A 5 -10.61 22.16 11.01
N HIS A 6 -11.73 22.21 10.28
CA HIS A 6 -13.05 21.92 10.85
C HIS A 6 -13.18 20.41 11.07
N HIS A 7 -12.55 19.90 12.14
CA HIS A 7 -12.87 18.56 12.64
C HIS A 7 -14.29 18.57 13.19
N GLN A 8 -15.16 17.72 12.65
CA GLN A 8 -16.51 17.58 13.17
C GLN A 8 -16.48 16.79 14.49
N GLU A 9 -17.21 17.28 15.50
CA GLU A 9 -17.40 16.53 16.74
C GLU A 9 -18.08 15.19 16.46
N VAL A 10 -17.57 14.13 17.10
CA VAL A 10 -18.12 12.78 16.97
C VAL A 10 -19.56 12.75 17.51
N PRO A 11 -20.56 12.37 16.70
CA PRO A 11 -21.95 12.29 17.14
C PRO A 11 -22.12 11.38 18.35
N MET A 12 -23.03 11.73 19.27
CA MET A 12 -23.27 10.95 20.50
C MET A 12 -23.60 9.48 20.21
N ILE A 13 -24.34 9.21 19.14
CA ILE A 13 -24.65 7.83 18.73
C ILE A 13 -23.39 7.06 18.32
N THR A 14 -22.46 7.71 17.61
CA THR A 14 -21.17 7.12 17.22
C THR A 14 -20.31 6.88 18.46
N ARG A 15 -20.25 7.83 19.40
CA ARG A 15 -19.55 7.64 20.69
C ARG A 15 -20.10 6.44 21.48
N ALA A 16 -21.43 6.29 21.55
CA ALA A 16 -22.04 5.17 22.24
C ALA A 16 -21.68 3.82 21.60
N ARG A 17 -21.66 3.74 20.26
CA ARG A 17 -21.25 2.53 19.53
C ARG A 17 -19.77 2.22 19.71
N LEU A 18 -18.91 3.23 19.73
CA LEU A 18 -17.48 3.07 20.05
C LEU A 18 -17.27 2.55 21.48
N ALA A 19 -18.02 3.07 22.45
CA ALA A 19 -17.95 2.57 23.84
C ALA A 19 -18.44 1.11 23.96
N ALA A 20 -19.52 0.75 23.25
CA ALA A 20 -20.00 -0.63 23.20
C ALA A 20 -18.96 -1.56 22.55
N HIS A 21 -18.25 -1.11 21.52
CA HIS A 21 -17.19 -1.88 20.88
C HIS A 21 -15.96 -2.06 21.78
N ALA A 22 -15.58 -1.01 22.53
CA ALA A 22 -14.50 -1.13 23.50
C ALA A 22 -14.82 -2.14 24.63
N ALA A 23 -16.08 -2.18 25.08
CA ALA A 23 -16.55 -3.21 26.01
C ALA A 23 -16.51 -4.62 25.38
N TRP A 24 -16.89 -4.73 24.10
CA TRP A 24 -16.82 -5.97 23.34
C TRP A 24 -15.39 -6.50 23.21
N LEU A 25 -14.43 -5.64 22.88
CA LEU A 25 -13.01 -6.00 22.79
C LEU A 25 -12.44 -6.44 24.15
N SER A 26 -12.65 -5.64 25.19
CA SER A 26 -12.07 -5.90 26.52
C SER A 26 -12.65 -7.13 27.22
N THR A 27 -13.86 -7.53 26.86
CA THR A 27 -14.54 -8.69 27.44
C THR A 27 -14.54 -9.93 26.54
N SER A 28 -13.84 -9.89 25.41
CA SER A 28 -13.85 -10.96 24.40
C SER A 28 -15.29 -11.32 23.96
N GLY A 29 -16.11 -10.30 23.77
CA GLY A 29 -17.47 -10.39 23.27
C GLY A 29 -18.55 -10.76 24.29
N ARG A 30 -18.26 -10.74 25.59
CA ARG A 30 -19.28 -11.00 26.63
C ARG A 30 -20.21 -9.81 26.89
N GLU A 31 -19.72 -8.59 26.69
CA GLU A 31 -20.46 -7.35 26.89
C GLU A 31 -20.28 -6.41 25.70
N GLY A 32 -21.22 -5.49 25.49
CA GLY A 32 -21.17 -4.57 24.35
C GLY A 32 -21.41 -5.26 23.00
N GLU A 33 -21.07 -4.57 21.92
CA GLU A 33 -21.33 -5.04 20.56
C GLU A 33 -20.15 -4.70 19.64
N ARG A 34 -19.79 -5.64 18.76
CA ARG A 34 -18.82 -5.39 17.68
C ARG A 34 -19.29 -4.20 16.86
N LEU A 35 -18.42 -3.21 16.65
CA LEU A 35 -18.75 -2.03 15.86
C LEU A 35 -19.09 -2.46 14.43
N SER A 36 -20.31 -2.17 14.02
CA SER A 36 -20.75 -2.38 12.64
C SER A 36 -21.37 -1.11 12.09
N LEU A 37 -20.70 -0.52 11.11
CA LEU A 37 -21.02 0.76 10.47
C LEU A 37 -20.84 0.68 8.93
N PRO A 38 -21.42 -0.32 8.24
CA PRO A 38 -21.28 -0.41 6.79
C PRO A 38 -21.92 0.81 6.12
N GLY A 39 -21.22 1.41 5.16
CA GLY A 39 -21.70 2.59 4.43
C GLY A 39 -21.88 3.86 5.29
N ALA A 40 -21.40 3.89 6.53
CA ALA A 40 -21.63 5.01 7.43
C ALA A 40 -20.90 6.29 6.99
N GLU A 41 -21.55 7.43 7.18
CA GLU A 41 -20.98 8.76 6.97
C GLU A 41 -20.16 9.20 8.19
N LEU A 42 -18.85 9.06 8.11
CA LEU A 42 -17.87 9.35 9.17
C LEU A 42 -16.81 10.39 8.74
N GLY A 43 -17.00 11.01 7.58
CA GLY A 43 -16.06 11.95 6.98
C GLY A 43 -15.80 13.16 7.87
N GLY A 44 -14.54 13.60 7.94
CA GLY A 44 -14.11 14.77 8.72
C GLY A 44 -14.22 14.64 10.26
N LEU A 45 -14.67 13.50 10.79
CA LEU A 45 -14.69 13.26 12.23
C LEU A 45 -13.26 13.19 12.79
N SER A 46 -13.11 13.50 14.07
CA SER A 46 -11.86 13.27 14.81
C SER A 46 -12.00 12.08 15.75
N LEU A 47 -11.26 11.02 15.43
CA LEU A 47 -11.20 9.72 16.10
C LEU A 47 -9.73 9.28 16.35
N PRO A 48 -8.85 10.16 16.87
CA PRO A 48 -7.47 9.79 17.13
C PRO A 48 -7.39 8.70 18.20
N GLY A 49 -6.54 7.70 17.98
CA GLY A 49 -6.37 6.56 18.89
C GLY A 49 -7.61 5.69 19.07
N ALA A 50 -8.59 5.78 18.16
CA ALA A 50 -9.80 4.97 18.27
C ALA A 50 -9.48 3.47 18.19
N GLU A 51 -10.06 2.70 19.12
CA GLU A 51 -10.04 1.25 19.07
C GLU A 51 -11.11 0.77 18.09
N LEU A 52 -10.69 0.48 16.86
CA LEU A 52 -11.53 0.02 15.75
C LEU A 52 -11.10 -1.37 15.27
N SER A 53 -10.31 -2.10 16.08
CA SER A 53 -9.89 -3.45 15.74
C SER A 53 -11.11 -4.33 15.55
N HIS A 54 -11.08 -5.15 14.50
CA HIS A 54 -12.22 -5.96 14.06
C HIS A 54 -13.49 -5.17 13.71
N ALA A 55 -13.50 -3.84 13.59
CA ALA A 55 -14.72 -3.11 13.22
C ALA A 55 -15.18 -3.45 11.79
N VAL A 56 -16.50 -3.47 11.56
CA VAL A 56 -17.09 -3.60 10.22
C VAL A 56 -17.37 -2.19 9.67
N LEU A 57 -16.55 -1.75 8.73
CA LEU A 57 -16.56 -0.43 8.11
C LEU A 57 -16.65 -0.53 6.57
N THR A 58 -17.15 -1.66 6.06
CA THR A 58 -17.30 -1.93 4.62
C THR A 58 -18.08 -0.80 3.94
N GLY A 59 -17.47 -0.17 2.93
CA GLY A 59 -18.04 0.96 2.19
C GLY A 59 -18.24 2.24 3.01
N ALA A 60 -17.73 2.34 4.24
CA ALA A 60 -17.87 3.55 5.06
C ALA A 60 -17.17 4.74 4.41
N ARG A 61 -17.73 5.94 4.62
CA ARG A 61 -17.20 7.20 4.10
C ARG A 61 -16.44 7.92 5.19
N LEU A 62 -15.12 7.76 5.17
CA LEU A 62 -14.13 8.24 6.13
C LEU A 62 -13.24 9.35 5.53
N ALA A 63 -13.64 9.95 4.41
CA ALA A 63 -12.86 10.98 3.74
C ALA A 63 -12.54 12.14 4.70
N GLY A 64 -11.25 12.49 4.81
CA GLY A 64 -10.75 13.52 5.73
C GLY A 64 -10.90 13.21 7.22
N CYS A 65 -11.34 11.99 7.60
CA CYS A 65 -11.43 11.59 9.00
C CYS A 65 -10.03 11.54 9.62
N ASP A 66 -9.91 12.01 10.87
CA ASP A 66 -8.70 11.88 11.65
C ASP A 66 -8.75 10.57 12.45
N LEU A 67 -7.97 9.59 12.00
CA LEU A 67 -7.78 8.26 12.57
C LEU A 67 -6.32 8.09 13.04
N SER A 68 -5.67 9.20 13.40
CA SER A 68 -4.26 9.21 13.79
C SER A 68 -4.01 8.29 14.97
N GLY A 69 -3.09 7.33 14.81
CA GLY A 69 -2.80 6.32 15.84
C GLY A 69 -3.95 5.36 16.17
N ALA A 70 -5.02 5.31 15.37
CA ALA A 70 -6.13 4.39 15.59
C ALA A 70 -5.68 2.93 15.41
N ASN A 71 -6.29 2.03 16.18
CA ASN A 71 -6.12 0.60 16.01
C ASN A 71 -7.21 0.07 15.09
N LEU A 72 -6.85 -0.26 13.84
CA LEU A 72 -7.69 -0.84 12.79
C LEU A 72 -7.28 -2.29 12.48
N THR A 73 -6.60 -2.95 13.42
CA THR A 73 -6.18 -4.35 13.25
C THR A 73 -7.38 -5.22 12.85
N ARG A 74 -7.28 -5.92 11.71
CA ARG A 74 -8.35 -6.77 11.16
C ARG A 74 -9.70 -6.07 10.98
N ALA A 75 -9.72 -4.75 10.79
CA ALA A 75 -10.94 -4.04 10.43
C ALA A 75 -11.36 -4.40 8.99
N GLU A 76 -12.67 -4.51 8.77
CA GLU A 76 -13.25 -4.72 7.45
C GLU A 76 -13.50 -3.35 6.81
N LEU A 77 -12.61 -2.92 5.91
CA LEU A 77 -12.65 -1.61 5.21
C LEU A 77 -12.84 -1.76 3.70
N THR A 78 -13.28 -2.93 3.24
CA THR A 78 -13.51 -3.21 1.82
C THR A 78 -14.40 -2.13 1.19
N GLY A 79 -13.90 -1.49 0.14
CA GLY A 79 -14.60 -0.41 -0.57
C GLY A 79 -14.79 0.90 0.21
N ALA A 80 -14.17 1.07 1.38
CA ALA A 80 -14.28 2.30 2.16
C ALA A 80 -13.60 3.49 1.46
N ASP A 81 -14.16 4.69 1.64
CA ASP A 81 -13.59 5.94 1.16
C ASP A 81 -12.79 6.61 2.29
N LEU A 82 -11.47 6.48 2.25
CA LEU A 82 -10.49 7.07 3.17
C LEU A 82 -9.74 8.23 2.49
N THR A 83 -10.31 8.85 1.45
CA THR A 83 -9.65 9.92 0.69
C THR A 83 -9.20 11.04 1.62
N GLY A 84 -7.90 11.34 1.65
CA GLY A 84 -7.34 12.39 2.51
C GLY A 84 -7.48 12.15 4.02
N ALA A 85 -7.81 10.93 4.47
CA ALA A 85 -7.86 10.60 5.89
C ALA A 85 -6.47 10.71 6.53
N ARG A 86 -6.44 11.02 7.83
CA ARG A 86 -5.20 11.07 8.62
C ARG A 86 -5.06 9.76 9.38
N LEU A 87 -4.10 8.94 8.98
CA LEU A 87 -3.82 7.60 9.50
C LEU A 87 -2.37 7.49 9.98
N HIS A 88 -1.70 8.62 10.27
CA HIS A 88 -0.31 8.57 10.72
C HIS A 88 -0.19 7.71 11.97
N ARG A 89 0.74 6.75 11.94
CA ARG A 89 0.97 5.73 12.98
C ARG A 89 -0.25 4.87 13.33
N ALA A 90 -1.27 4.80 12.48
CA ALA A 90 -2.37 3.86 12.67
C ALA A 90 -1.90 2.41 12.49
N ASP A 91 -2.53 1.48 13.20
CA ASP A 91 -2.30 0.04 13.05
C ASP A 91 -3.37 -0.56 12.15
N LEU A 92 -3.01 -0.90 10.92
CA LEU A 92 -3.85 -1.55 9.90
C LEU A 92 -3.43 -3.01 9.70
N THR A 93 -2.80 -3.63 10.71
CA THR A 93 -2.34 -5.02 10.64
C THR A 93 -3.48 -5.95 10.25
N GLU A 94 -3.27 -6.74 9.20
CA GLU A 94 -4.25 -7.69 8.67
C GLU A 94 -5.63 -7.06 8.33
N ALA A 95 -5.71 -5.74 8.10
CA ALA A 95 -6.95 -5.05 7.72
C ALA A 95 -7.37 -5.38 6.27
N GLU A 96 -8.68 -5.48 6.03
CA GLU A 96 -9.24 -5.73 4.71
C GLU A 96 -9.53 -4.41 3.99
N LEU A 97 -8.67 -4.02 3.06
CA LEU A 97 -8.71 -2.75 2.32
C LEU A 97 -9.03 -2.94 0.83
N ALA A 98 -9.54 -4.12 0.45
CA ALA A 98 -9.84 -4.44 -0.93
C ALA A 98 -10.75 -3.36 -1.54
N HIS A 99 -10.39 -2.81 -2.69
CA HIS A 99 -11.15 -1.74 -3.36
C HIS A 99 -11.31 -0.43 -2.57
N ALA A 100 -10.63 -0.24 -1.43
CA ALA A 100 -10.70 1.00 -0.67
C ALA A 100 -10.03 2.16 -1.43
N VAL A 101 -10.47 3.38 -1.17
CA VAL A 101 -9.89 4.60 -1.74
C VAL A 101 -9.14 5.35 -0.63
N LEU A 102 -7.82 5.24 -0.61
CA LEU A 102 -6.91 5.93 0.30
C LEU A 102 -6.15 7.07 -0.40
N SER A 103 -6.64 7.57 -1.54
CA SER A 103 -5.92 8.59 -2.30
C SER A 103 -5.68 9.84 -1.43
N ARG A 104 -4.44 10.35 -1.45
CA ARG A 104 -3.97 11.49 -0.63
C ARG A 104 -4.06 11.29 0.89
N ALA A 105 -4.26 10.07 1.38
CA ALA A 105 -4.24 9.79 2.81
C ALA A 105 -2.82 9.94 3.40
N ASP A 106 -2.75 10.40 4.64
CA ASP A 106 -1.51 10.43 5.42
C ASP A 106 -1.39 9.11 6.21
N LEU A 107 -0.58 8.19 5.72
CA LEU A 107 -0.27 6.88 6.32
C LEU A 107 1.16 6.86 6.89
N THR A 108 1.71 8.02 7.24
CA THR A 108 3.12 8.11 7.67
C THR A 108 3.35 7.25 8.92
N GLY A 109 4.31 6.32 8.83
CA GLY A 109 4.60 5.36 9.90
C GLY A 109 3.45 4.42 10.28
N ALA A 110 2.42 4.27 9.46
CA ALA A 110 1.35 3.30 9.69
C ALA A 110 1.86 1.85 9.52
N ASP A 111 1.21 0.91 10.21
CA ASP A 111 1.51 -0.52 10.08
C ASP A 111 0.46 -1.22 9.23
N LEU A 112 0.84 -1.65 8.03
CA LEU A 112 0.01 -2.43 7.10
C LEU A 112 0.50 -3.88 7.01
N TYR A 113 1.14 -4.42 8.06
CA TYR A 113 1.61 -5.80 8.09
C TYR A 113 0.49 -6.76 7.66
N ARG A 114 0.71 -7.50 6.56
CA ARG A 114 -0.27 -8.44 5.98
C ARG A 114 -1.65 -7.84 5.66
N ALA A 115 -1.76 -6.54 5.45
CA ALA A 115 -3.01 -5.92 5.01
C ALA A 115 -3.40 -6.40 3.59
N PHE A 116 -4.70 -6.46 3.33
CA PHE A 116 -5.27 -6.93 2.06
C PHE A 116 -5.78 -5.72 1.26
N ALA A 117 -4.90 -5.06 0.53
CA ALA A 117 -5.18 -3.81 -0.18
C ALA A 117 -5.23 -3.99 -1.71
N TRP A 118 -5.57 -5.18 -2.19
CA TRP A 118 -5.66 -5.46 -3.62
C TRP A 118 -6.75 -4.58 -4.28
N ARG A 119 -6.44 -4.04 -5.46
CA ARG A 119 -7.28 -3.09 -6.21
C ARG A 119 -7.74 -1.85 -5.42
N SER A 120 -7.05 -1.49 -4.35
CA SER A 120 -7.25 -0.20 -3.69
C SER A 120 -6.57 0.93 -4.46
N SER A 121 -6.96 2.18 -4.22
CA SER A 121 -6.23 3.36 -4.70
C SER A 121 -5.51 4.02 -3.54
N LEU A 122 -4.19 4.13 -3.63
CA LEU A 122 -3.30 4.87 -2.75
C LEU A 122 -2.60 6.01 -3.50
N ASP A 123 -3.20 6.48 -4.59
CA ASP A 123 -2.64 7.55 -5.42
C ASP A 123 -2.39 8.79 -4.54
N ASP A 124 -1.20 9.38 -4.64
CA ASP A 124 -0.76 10.53 -3.84
C ASP A 124 -0.73 10.30 -2.31
N ALA A 125 -0.90 9.08 -1.82
CA ALA A 125 -0.82 8.80 -0.37
C ALA A 125 0.62 8.89 0.17
N ASP A 126 0.75 9.20 1.46
CA ASP A 126 2.05 9.22 2.14
C ASP A 126 2.22 8.01 3.07
N LEU A 127 3.01 7.03 2.65
CA LEU A 127 3.42 5.83 3.42
C LEU A 127 4.87 5.94 3.91
N THR A 128 5.42 7.15 4.02
CA THR A 128 6.81 7.36 4.47
C THR A 128 7.05 6.69 5.83
N GLY A 129 8.05 5.82 5.88
CA GLY A 129 8.42 5.06 7.08
C GLY A 129 7.39 4.02 7.54
N GLY A 130 6.36 3.72 6.74
CA GLY A 130 5.36 2.71 7.05
C GLY A 130 5.87 1.28 6.91
N CYS A 131 5.16 0.34 7.53
CA CYS A 131 5.37 -1.10 7.36
C CYS A 131 4.34 -1.64 6.37
N LEU A 132 4.80 -2.30 5.31
CA LEU A 132 3.96 -3.03 4.34
C LEU A 132 4.40 -4.49 4.24
N VAL A 133 5.06 -5.02 5.27
CA VAL A 133 5.64 -6.36 5.23
C VAL A 133 4.55 -7.39 4.96
N LYS A 134 4.71 -8.15 3.87
CA LYS A 134 3.73 -9.14 3.36
C LYS A 134 2.33 -8.58 3.05
N ALA A 135 2.19 -7.28 2.85
CA ALA A 135 0.93 -6.70 2.37
C ALA A 135 0.63 -7.12 0.92
N ASP A 136 -0.65 -7.32 0.61
CA ASP A 136 -1.12 -7.55 -0.76
C ASP A 136 -1.59 -6.21 -1.36
N LEU A 137 -0.84 -5.67 -2.31
CA LEU A 137 -1.15 -4.47 -3.09
C LEU A 137 -1.33 -4.81 -4.57
N THR A 138 -1.78 -6.03 -4.88
CA THR A 138 -1.96 -6.43 -6.28
C THR A 138 -3.00 -5.59 -6.98
N HIS A 139 -2.64 -5.12 -8.19
CA HIS A 139 -3.45 -4.19 -8.98
C HIS A 139 -3.87 -2.90 -8.24
N ALA A 140 -3.13 -2.50 -7.20
CA ALA A 140 -3.39 -1.24 -6.51
C ALA A 140 -2.90 -0.04 -7.34
N GLY A 141 -3.64 1.08 -7.26
CA GLY A 141 -3.19 2.37 -7.76
C GLY A 141 -2.20 3.00 -6.76
N LEU A 142 -0.98 3.29 -7.20
CA LEU A 142 0.12 3.82 -6.37
C LEU A 142 0.80 5.00 -7.06
N HIS A 143 0.06 5.77 -7.86
CA HIS A 143 0.63 6.87 -8.62
C HIS A 143 1.12 7.95 -7.67
N ARG A 144 2.38 8.37 -7.80
CA ARG A 144 2.99 9.43 -6.99
C ARG A 144 2.89 9.19 -5.47
N THR A 145 2.70 7.93 -5.04
CA THR A 145 2.69 7.55 -3.63
C THR A 145 4.09 7.70 -3.02
N MET A 146 4.18 8.23 -1.80
CA MET A 146 5.45 8.33 -1.07
C MET A 146 5.67 7.07 -0.23
N LEU A 147 6.70 6.29 -0.56
CA LEU A 147 7.11 5.06 0.13
C LEU A 147 8.53 5.19 0.70
N ARG A 148 8.97 6.42 0.97
CA ARG A 148 10.32 6.71 1.43
C ARG A 148 10.59 5.99 2.74
N ARG A 149 11.69 5.22 2.83
CA ARG A 149 12.03 4.43 4.04
C ARG A 149 10.95 3.43 4.49
N ALA A 150 9.99 3.10 3.64
CA ALA A 150 9.00 2.08 3.97
C ALA A 150 9.62 0.69 3.97
N ASP A 151 9.14 -0.20 4.84
CA ASP A 151 9.50 -1.61 4.82
C ASP A 151 8.44 -2.40 4.04
N CYS A 152 8.75 -2.69 2.78
CA CYS A 152 7.88 -3.46 1.90
C CYS A 152 8.27 -4.94 1.84
N THR A 153 9.07 -5.46 2.78
CA THR A 153 9.59 -6.83 2.71
C THR A 153 8.50 -7.85 2.38
N ARG A 154 8.67 -8.59 1.28
CA ARG A 154 7.73 -9.60 0.77
C ARG A 154 6.31 -9.10 0.48
N ALA A 155 6.11 -7.80 0.27
CA ALA A 155 4.86 -7.29 -0.29
C ALA A 155 4.67 -7.73 -1.75
N ASP A 156 3.41 -7.82 -2.18
CA ASP A 156 3.03 -8.12 -3.56
C ASP A 156 2.42 -6.90 -4.24
N PHE A 157 3.13 -6.34 -5.21
CA PHE A 157 2.73 -5.24 -6.07
C PHE A 157 2.43 -5.70 -7.50
N TYR A 158 2.12 -7.00 -7.70
CA TYR A 158 1.80 -7.54 -9.02
C TYR A 158 0.74 -6.69 -9.76
N GLY A 159 1.07 -6.25 -10.96
CA GLY A 159 0.19 -5.45 -11.82
C GLY A 159 -0.27 -4.12 -11.24
N SER A 160 0.44 -3.57 -10.25
CA SER A 160 0.14 -2.27 -9.63
C SER A 160 0.64 -1.09 -10.46
N GLU A 161 0.12 0.10 -10.18
CA GLU A 161 0.41 1.34 -10.92
C GLU A 161 1.29 2.26 -10.07
N LEU A 162 2.60 2.03 -10.06
CA LEU A 162 3.61 2.75 -9.27
C LEU A 162 4.19 3.98 -9.99
N ALA A 163 3.52 4.51 -11.01
CA ALA A 163 4.09 5.57 -11.82
C ALA A 163 4.31 6.85 -10.98
N GLY A 164 5.55 7.36 -10.97
CA GLY A 164 5.96 8.50 -10.15
C GLY A 164 6.11 8.23 -8.64
N ALA A 165 5.95 6.98 -8.17
CA ALA A 165 6.06 6.64 -6.75
C ALA A 165 7.48 6.87 -6.22
N ASP A 166 7.61 7.26 -4.95
CA ASP A 166 8.90 7.53 -4.33
C ASP A 166 9.32 6.42 -3.35
N LEU A 167 10.19 5.54 -3.82
CA LEU A 167 10.71 4.38 -3.09
C LEU A 167 12.10 4.66 -2.49
N THR A 168 12.48 5.93 -2.31
CA THR A 168 13.81 6.30 -1.78
C THR A 168 14.08 5.62 -0.43
N ARG A 169 15.15 4.84 -0.32
CA ARG A 169 15.53 4.06 0.89
C ARG A 169 14.47 3.05 1.36
N ALA A 170 13.52 2.66 0.51
CA ALA A 170 12.58 1.60 0.84
C ALA A 170 13.28 0.23 0.89
N ASN A 171 12.80 -0.66 1.76
CA ASN A 171 13.20 -2.07 1.76
C ASN A 171 12.23 -2.88 0.89
N LEU A 172 12.74 -3.38 -0.23
CA LEU A 172 12.05 -4.15 -1.25
C LEU A 172 12.49 -5.62 -1.26
N SER A 173 13.03 -6.12 -0.15
CA SER A 173 13.50 -7.50 -0.03
C SER A 173 12.38 -8.52 -0.31
N GLY A 174 12.54 -9.33 -1.35
CA GLY A 174 11.59 -10.37 -1.75
C GLY A 174 10.25 -9.84 -2.25
N VAL A 175 10.20 -8.58 -2.68
CA VAL A 175 9.01 -7.96 -3.25
C VAL A 175 8.74 -8.48 -4.66
N SER A 176 7.46 -8.64 -5.00
CA SER A 176 7.01 -8.84 -6.39
C SER A 176 6.49 -7.52 -6.93
N VAL A 177 7.05 -7.03 -8.04
CA VAL A 177 6.49 -5.94 -8.85
C VAL A 177 6.16 -6.41 -10.27
N MET A 178 6.04 -7.72 -10.48
CA MET A 178 5.77 -8.29 -11.81
C MET A 178 4.56 -7.59 -12.46
N THR A 179 4.68 -7.27 -13.75
CA THR A 179 3.68 -6.54 -14.55
C THR A 179 3.28 -5.15 -14.02
N ALA A 180 3.97 -4.62 -13.02
CA ALA A 180 3.69 -3.28 -12.49
C ALA A 180 4.22 -2.17 -13.40
N ASP A 181 3.63 -0.98 -13.27
CA ASP A 181 4.11 0.24 -13.93
C ASP A 181 4.95 1.09 -12.98
N LEU A 182 6.27 1.08 -13.11
CA LEU A 182 7.21 1.92 -12.37
C LEU A 182 7.68 3.14 -13.18
N THR A 183 6.89 3.61 -14.16
CA THR A 183 7.22 4.80 -14.95
C THR A 183 7.44 6.02 -14.05
N GLY A 184 8.68 6.49 -13.91
CA GLY A 184 9.01 7.68 -13.11
C GLY A 184 9.16 7.40 -11.62
N ALA A 185 9.16 6.14 -11.18
CA ALA A 185 9.29 5.76 -9.77
C ALA A 185 10.73 5.94 -9.23
N VAL A 186 10.93 6.75 -8.20
CA VAL A 186 12.25 7.07 -7.64
C VAL A 186 12.75 5.95 -6.73
N LEU A 187 13.83 5.27 -7.10
CA LEU A 187 14.39 4.12 -6.37
C LEU A 187 15.73 4.42 -5.66
N THR A 188 16.02 5.69 -5.38
CA THR A 188 17.32 6.12 -4.83
C THR A 188 17.61 5.42 -3.49
N GLU A 189 18.74 4.72 -3.38
CA GLU A 189 19.16 3.98 -2.18
C GLU A 189 18.14 2.91 -1.69
N ALA A 190 17.24 2.42 -2.55
CA ALA A 190 16.34 1.31 -2.19
C ALA A 190 17.10 -0.02 -2.07
N ASP A 191 16.76 -0.83 -1.06
CA ASP A 191 17.33 -2.17 -0.85
C ASP A 191 16.41 -3.23 -1.47
N ALA A 192 16.81 -3.88 -2.57
CA ALA A 192 15.90 -4.72 -3.37
C ALA A 192 16.39 -6.16 -3.64
N PRO A 193 16.89 -6.91 -2.63
CA PRO A 193 17.33 -8.27 -2.84
C PRO A 193 16.13 -9.16 -3.16
N GLY A 194 16.22 -9.96 -4.22
CA GLY A 194 15.14 -10.86 -4.62
C GLY A 194 13.91 -10.17 -5.23
N LEU A 195 14.04 -8.93 -5.71
CA LEU A 195 12.95 -8.22 -6.38
C LEU A 195 12.57 -8.92 -7.70
N ALA A 196 11.31 -9.36 -7.80
CA ALA A 196 10.76 -9.96 -9.02
C ALA A 196 10.12 -8.88 -9.92
N ILE A 197 10.70 -8.66 -11.11
CA ILE A 197 10.36 -7.53 -12.01
C ILE A 197 9.80 -7.93 -13.39
N ASP A 198 9.50 -9.20 -13.62
CA ASP A 198 9.12 -9.68 -14.95
C ASP A 198 7.87 -8.98 -15.52
N GLY A 199 7.93 -8.59 -16.80
CA GLY A 199 6.86 -7.87 -17.51
C GLY A 199 6.57 -6.44 -17.02
N SER A 200 7.40 -5.85 -16.16
CA SER A 200 7.17 -4.53 -15.57
C SER A 200 7.63 -3.38 -16.50
N ARG A 201 6.94 -2.24 -16.42
CA ARG A 201 7.31 -1.01 -17.14
C ARG A 201 8.17 -0.12 -16.25
N PHE A 202 9.15 0.56 -16.83
CA PHE A 202 9.97 1.55 -16.14
C PHE A 202 10.10 2.81 -17.00
N ALA A 203 10.28 3.95 -16.33
CA ALA A 203 10.89 5.12 -16.91
C ALA A 203 12.12 5.50 -16.10
N VAL A 204 12.78 6.54 -16.51
CA VAL A 204 14.20 6.58 -16.85
C VAL A 204 14.95 7.56 -15.98
N ASP A 205 14.27 8.69 -15.88
CA ASP A 205 14.48 9.85 -15.06
C ASP A 205 14.51 9.44 -13.59
N ALA A 206 13.76 8.42 -13.25
CA ALA A 206 13.65 7.81 -11.92
C ALA A 206 14.95 7.20 -11.37
N VAL A 207 15.90 6.87 -12.24
CA VAL A 207 17.25 6.39 -11.89
C VAL A 207 18.30 7.27 -12.58
N GLY A 208 18.16 8.59 -12.51
CA GLY A 208 19.14 9.56 -13.05
C GLY A 208 19.90 9.07 -14.30
N GLY A 209 19.20 8.86 -15.42
CA GLY A 209 19.82 8.84 -16.75
C GLY A 209 19.82 7.55 -17.60
N LEU A 210 18.88 6.60 -17.48
CA LEU A 210 18.80 5.44 -18.41
C LEU A 210 17.35 5.07 -18.80
N VAL A 211 16.96 5.17 -20.10
CA VAL A 211 15.53 5.09 -20.51
C VAL A 211 15.07 3.70 -20.85
N GLY A 212 14.25 2.94 -20.08
CA GLY A 212 13.77 1.68 -20.68
C GLY A 212 12.60 0.88 -20.18
N SER A 213 12.07 0.03 -21.07
CA SER A 213 11.02 -0.97 -20.84
C SER A 213 11.58 -2.39 -20.97
N ILE A 214 11.12 -3.34 -20.14
CA ILE A 214 11.43 -4.79 -20.29
C ILE A 214 10.30 -5.45 -21.09
N SER A 215 10.62 -6.03 -22.24
CA SER A 215 9.66 -6.79 -23.05
C SER A 215 9.29 -8.10 -22.33
N PRO A 216 7.98 -8.42 -22.20
CA PRO A 216 7.51 -9.62 -21.50
C PRO A 216 7.75 -10.92 -22.26
N PHE A 217 8.27 -10.88 -23.49
CA PHE A 217 8.38 -12.05 -24.36
C PHE A 217 9.82 -12.49 -24.67
N ASP A 218 10.82 -11.62 -24.50
CA ASP A 218 12.21 -11.91 -24.87
C ASP A 218 13.27 -11.37 -23.90
N GLY A 219 12.86 -10.76 -22.78
CA GLY A 219 13.78 -10.26 -21.76
C GLY A 219 14.67 -9.09 -22.22
N THR A 220 14.34 -8.45 -23.35
CA THR A 220 15.07 -7.28 -23.84
C THR A 220 14.67 -6.04 -23.05
N VAL A 221 15.66 -5.34 -22.49
CA VAL A 221 15.47 -4.06 -21.81
C VAL A 221 15.85 -2.96 -22.79
N THR A 222 14.93 -2.14 -23.29
CA THR A 222 15.31 -1.07 -24.24
C THR A 222 15.82 0.14 -23.48
N ILE A 223 17.13 0.45 -23.45
CA ILE A 223 17.67 1.70 -22.85
C ILE A 223 17.85 2.81 -23.89
N VAL A 224 17.27 4.00 -23.72
CA VAL A 224 17.57 5.23 -24.51
C VAL A 224 18.51 6.12 -23.69
N GLY A 225 19.64 6.49 -24.30
CA GLY A 225 20.62 7.43 -23.78
C GLY A 225 21.34 8.10 -24.96
N ASP A 226 21.66 9.39 -24.82
CA ASP A 226 22.38 10.21 -25.81
C ASP A 226 21.83 10.19 -27.26
N GLY A 227 20.50 10.06 -27.39
CA GLY A 227 19.80 10.21 -28.67
C GLY A 227 19.57 8.91 -29.47
N ALA A 228 19.83 7.73 -28.90
CA ALA A 228 19.44 6.46 -29.52
C ALA A 228 18.95 5.41 -28.52
N ALA A 229 17.90 4.68 -28.90
CA ALA A 229 17.41 3.51 -28.18
C ALA A 229 18.32 2.31 -28.45
N ARG A 230 18.81 1.64 -27.41
CA ARG A 230 19.62 0.42 -27.48
C ARG A 230 19.06 -0.63 -26.54
N ALA A 231 18.76 -1.82 -27.05
CA ALA A 231 18.52 -2.98 -26.19
C ALA A 231 19.74 -3.24 -25.30
N VAL A 232 19.53 -3.30 -23.99
CA VAL A 232 20.48 -3.79 -23.01
C VAL A 232 19.96 -5.08 -22.43
N THR A 233 20.90 -5.87 -21.95
CA THR A 233 20.59 -7.11 -21.28
C THR A 233 20.09 -6.83 -19.85
N LEU A 234 19.31 -7.76 -19.30
CA LEU A 234 18.94 -7.74 -17.88
C LEU A 234 20.20 -7.59 -16.99
N THR A 235 21.30 -8.23 -17.35
CA THR A 235 22.61 -8.11 -16.68
C THR A 235 23.11 -6.66 -16.62
N GLU A 236 23.02 -5.90 -17.71
CA GLU A 236 23.43 -4.49 -17.74
C GLU A 236 22.53 -3.59 -16.89
N LEU A 237 21.20 -3.87 -16.85
CA LEU A 237 20.27 -3.17 -15.95
C LEU A 237 20.62 -3.44 -14.49
N LEU A 238 20.87 -4.70 -14.13
CA LEU A 238 21.28 -5.08 -12.78
C LEU A 238 22.62 -4.47 -12.39
N ASP A 239 23.58 -4.39 -13.31
CA ASP A 239 24.88 -3.74 -13.07
C ASP A 239 24.73 -2.24 -12.83
N VAL A 240 23.79 -1.59 -13.50
CA VAL A 240 23.45 -0.17 -13.25
C VAL A 240 22.83 -0.02 -11.87
N LEU A 241 21.84 -0.84 -11.54
CA LEU A 241 21.18 -0.83 -10.24
C LEU A 241 22.20 -1.10 -9.12
N THR A 242 23.08 -2.09 -9.31
CA THR A 242 24.14 -2.48 -8.38
C THR A 242 25.20 -1.40 -8.22
N ARG A 243 25.67 -0.76 -9.30
CA ARG A 243 26.61 0.38 -9.23
C ARG A 243 26.03 1.59 -8.51
N ARG A 244 24.70 1.73 -8.50
CA ARG A 244 23.99 2.79 -7.79
C ARG A 244 23.50 2.39 -6.39
N GLY A 245 23.97 1.25 -5.89
CA GLY A 245 23.76 0.82 -4.51
C GLY A 245 22.56 -0.10 -4.29
N ALA A 246 21.77 -0.42 -5.32
CA ALA A 246 20.68 -1.38 -5.21
C ALA A 246 21.23 -2.81 -5.31
N ARG A 247 21.04 -3.64 -4.28
CA ARG A 247 21.36 -5.07 -4.34
C ARG A 247 20.21 -5.80 -5.03
N VAL A 248 20.35 -6.11 -6.32
CA VAL A 248 19.31 -6.82 -7.08
C VAL A 248 19.77 -8.24 -7.38
N THR A 249 19.01 -9.24 -6.96
CA THR A 249 19.22 -10.64 -7.38
C THR A 249 18.10 -11.01 -8.33
N THR A 250 18.44 -11.37 -9.57
CA THR A 250 17.43 -11.83 -10.53
C THR A 250 16.75 -13.10 -10.09
N TRP A 251 15.44 -13.09 -10.28
CA TRP A 251 14.61 -14.28 -10.20
C TRP A 251 14.74 -15.12 -11.47
N THR A 252 14.88 -16.44 -11.32
CA THR A 252 14.96 -17.39 -12.43
C THR A 252 13.54 -17.78 -12.88
N PRO A 253 13.19 -17.66 -14.17
CA PRO A 253 11.89 -18.07 -14.68
C PRO A 253 11.56 -19.53 -14.33
N GLY A 254 10.45 -19.75 -13.61
CA GLY A 254 9.92 -21.11 -13.35
C GLY A 254 9.59 -21.44 -11.89
N VAL A 255 10.00 -20.60 -10.93
CA VAL A 255 9.63 -20.77 -9.51
C VAL A 255 8.84 -19.56 -9.06
N ARG A 256 7.55 -19.48 -9.43
CA ARG A 256 6.66 -18.43 -8.89
C ARG A 256 6.84 -18.45 -7.36
N PRO A 257 7.04 -17.31 -6.67
CA PRO A 257 6.81 -17.26 -5.23
C PRO A 257 5.46 -17.95 -5.01
N ALA A 258 5.42 -18.93 -4.10
CA ALA A 258 4.25 -19.78 -3.90
C ALA A 258 2.99 -18.94 -3.99
N ASP A 259 1.99 -19.41 -4.76
CA ASP A 259 0.72 -18.71 -4.92
C ASP A 259 0.32 -18.12 -3.57
N PRO A 260 -0.07 -16.83 -3.54
CA PRO A 260 -0.45 -16.15 -2.31
C PRO A 260 -1.39 -17.05 -1.52
N PRO A 261 -1.23 -17.11 -0.18
CA PRO A 261 -1.77 -18.22 0.59
C PRO A 261 -3.29 -18.33 0.38
N PRO A 262 -3.90 -19.51 0.50
CA PRO A 262 -5.27 -19.81 0.08
C PRO A 262 -6.37 -18.88 0.66
N TRP A 263 -6.06 -18.07 1.68
CA TRP A 263 -6.93 -16.97 2.11
C TRP A 263 -7.21 -15.92 1.01
N ARG A 264 -6.40 -15.87 -0.06
CA ARG A 264 -6.60 -14.94 -1.19
C ARG A 264 -7.89 -15.17 -1.98
N TRP A 265 -8.50 -16.35 -1.80
CA TRP A 265 -9.77 -16.75 -2.44
C TRP A 265 -10.73 -17.39 -1.45
N ALA A 266 -10.52 -17.23 -0.14
CA ALA A 266 -11.55 -17.65 0.80
C ALA A 266 -12.77 -16.76 0.54
N PRO A 267 -13.93 -17.32 0.17
CA PRO A 267 -15.16 -16.56 0.20
C PRO A 267 -15.28 -16.03 1.63
N THR A 268 -15.44 -14.72 1.81
CA THR A 268 -16.05 -14.21 3.04
C THR A 268 -17.30 -15.05 3.25
N ALA A 269 -17.42 -15.73 4.39
CA ALA A 269 -18.51 -16.66 4.65
C ALA A 269 -19.87 -15.92 4.60
N ALA A 270 -20.43 -15.80 3.39
CA ALA A 270 -21.73 -15.26 3.04
C ALA A 270 -21.94 -15.45 1.52
N ASP A 271 -22.03 -16.70 1.07
CA ASP A 271 -22.85 -17.11 -0.07
C ASP A 271 -23.86 -18.15 0.44
#